data_AF-A0A7W0ELB9-F1
#
_entry.id   AF-A0A7W0ELB9-F1
#
_cell.length_a   1.000
_cell.length_b   1.000
_cell.length_c   1.000
_cell.angle_alpha   90.00
_cell.angle_beta   90.00
_cell.angle_gamma   90.00
#
_symmetry.space_group_name_H-M   'P 1'
#
loop_
_entity.id
_entity.type
_entity.pdbx_description
1 polymer ?
#
loop_
_entity_poly.entity_id
_entity_poly.type
_entity_poly.pdbx_seq_one_letter_code
_entity_poly.pdbx_strand_id
1 'polypeptide(L)'
;MEKVKSFIISKRQVWEAYKCVKANRGSAGIDNQSIVDFEGDIANNLYRIWNRMSSGSYFPPPVKRVEIPKGDGRMRPLGIPTVADRVAQMVVKQYLEPLLEPYFHPDSYGYRPNKSALDAVGEARKRCWRYNWVLDLDVKGFFDNISHELLMRAVVKHTDCRWVLLYVERWLKAPIAMLDGSLVYPEKGTPQGGVVSPLLANLFLHYVFDHWMQRNYSHVPFERYADDAVCHCRTESQAKQLKADLELRFGECGLELHPEKTKIVYCKDEDRKGDYPVMQFDFLG
;
A
#
# COMPACT_ATOMS: atom_id res chain seq x y z
N MET A 1 -5.01 -3.38 41.43
CA MET A 1 -4.01 -2.68 40.59
C MET A 1 -4.74 -2.10 39.40
N GLU A 2 -4.97 -0.79 39.42
CA GLU A 2 -5.60 -0.05 38.31
C GLU A 2 -4.75 -0.17 37.04
N LYS A 3 -5.38 -0.38 35.88
CA LYS A 3 -4.70 -0.30 34.59
C LYS A 3 -4.28 1.16 34.37
N VAL A 4 -3.04 1.50 34.71
CA VAL A 4 -2.46 2.86 34.64
C VAL A 4 -2.51 3.46 33.21
N LYS A 5 -2.76 2.66 32.16
CA LYS A 5 -2.84 3.14 30.77
C LYS A 5 -4.02 2.56 30.01
N SER A 6 -4.60 3.39 29.16
CA SER A 6 -5.78 3.09 28.33
C SER A 6 -5.54 1.98 27.31
N PHE A 7 -4.31 1.87 26.77
CA PHE A 7 -3.94 0.89 25.74
C PHE A 7 -2.71 0.07 26.13
N ILE A 8 -2.73 -1.22 25.72
CA ILE A 8 -1.67 -2.18 26.01
C ILE A 8 -0.62 -2.09 24.89
N ILE A 9 0.27 -1.10 25.00
CA ILE A 9 1.45 -0.96 24.15
C ILE A 9 2.67 -1.02 25.07
N SER A 10 3.58 -1.96 24.85
CA SER A 10 4.78 -2.11 25.66
C SER A 10 5.91 -1.21 25.17
N LYS A 11 6.80 -0.79 26.08
CA LYS A 11 8.03 -0.08 25.71
C LYS A 11 8.90 -0.91 24.76
N ARG A 12 8.89 -2.23 24.93
CA ARG A 12 9.61 -3.18 24.06
C ARG A 12 9.10 -3.13 22.62
N GLN A 13 7.79 -3.09 22.40
CA GLN A 13 7.23 -2.94 21.05
C GLN A 13 7.71 -1.66 20.38
N VAL A 14 7.70 -0.53 21.09
CA VAL A 14 8.20 0.76 20.56
C VAL A 14 9.69 0.69 20.24
N TRP A 15 10.49 0.01 21.08
CA TRP A 15 11.92 -0.20 20.84
C TRP A 15 12.20 -1.04 19.59
N GLU A 16 11.52 -2.19 19.43
CA GLU A 16 11.69 -3.04 18.24
C GLU A 16 11.21 -2.34 16.96
N ALA A 17 10.10 -1.61 17.04
CA ALA A 17 9.61 -0.76 15.94
C ALA A 17 10.66 0.29 15.52
N TYR A 18 11.31 0.93 16.48
CA TYR A 18 12.38 1.87 16.21
C TYR A 18 13.58 1.24 15.49
N LYS A 19 14.03 0.05 15.89
CA LYS A 19 15.13 -0.64 15.19
C LYS A 19 14.82 -0.87 13.73
N CYS A 20 13.58 -1.26 13.40
CA CYS A 20 13.15 -1.44 12.02
C CYS A 20 13.16 -0.12 11.25
N VAL A 21 12.69 0.97 11.85
CA VAL A 21 12.72 2.31 11.22
C VAL A 21 14.16 2.78 10.98
N LYS A 22 15.07 2.54 11.93
CA LYS A 22 16.49 2.87 11.80
C LYS A 22 17.13 2.15 10.61
N ALA A 23 16.85 0.85 10.46
CA ALA A 23 17.41 0.04 9.37
C ALA A 23 17.05 0.58 7.98
N ASN A 24 15.87 1.21 7.83
CA ASN A 24 15.38 1.74 6.55
C ASN A 24 15.98 3.10 6.13
N ARG A 25 16.79 3.76 6.98
CA ARG A 25 17.54 5.01 6.66
C ARG A 25 16.72 6.10 5.96
N GLY A 26 15.52 6.42 6.46
CA GLY A 26 14.65 7.42 5.83
C GLY A 26 14.97 8.87 6.20
N SER A 27 14.69 9.80 5.27
CA SER A 27 14.87 11.26 5.45
C SER A 27 14.03 11.86 6.59
N ALA A 28 14.39 13.06 7.04
CA ALA A 28 13.67 13.80 8.07
C ALA A 28 12.29 14.29 7.61
N GLY A 29 11.34 14.36 8.55
CA GLY A 29 9.98 14.85 8.31
C GLY A 29 9.88 16.37 8.41
N ILE A 30 8.67 16.86 8.73
CA ILE A 30 8.39 18.31 8.84
C ILE A 30 9.13 18.97 10.02
N ASP A 31 9.46 18.19 11.05
CA ASP A 31 10.24 18.62 12.22
C ASP A 31 11.74 18.74 11.96
N ASN A 32 12.20 18.37 10.75
CA ASN A 32 13.60 18.33 10.34
C ASN A 32 14.51 17.49 11.26
N GLN A 33 13.94 16.62 12.09
CA GLN A 33 14.71 15.73 12.95
C GLN A 33 15.22 14.54 12.14
N SER A 34 16.54 14.41 12.00
CA SER A 34 17.14 13.23 11.37
C SER A 34 17.09 12.01 12.30
N ILE A 35 17.39 10.81 11.76
CA ILE A 35 17.53 9.62 12.60
C ILE A 35 18.69 9.80 13.60
N VAL A 36 19.77 10.48 13.19
CA VAL A 36 20.93 10.75 14.06
C VAL A 36 20.55 11.67 15.22
N ASP A 37 19.80 12.74 14.95
CA ASP A 37 19.31 13.65 15.99
C ASP A 37 18.32 12.95 16.92
N PHE A 38 17.47 12.09 16.37
CA PHE A 38 16.54 11.27 17.14
C PHE A 38 17.28 10.32 18.09
N GLU A 39 18.43 9.77 17.65
CA GLU A 39 19.29 8.90 18.46
C GLU A 39 19.98 9.62 19.62
N GLY A 40 20.32 10.90 19.46
CA GLY A 40 20.95 11.71 20.51
C GLY A 40 20.16 11.75 21.82
N ASP A 41 18.83 11.62 21.75
CA ASP A 41 17.94 11.54 22.92
C ASP A 41 16.94 10.36 22.84
N ILE A 42 17.45 9.20 22.40
CA ILE A 42 16.64 8.01 22.09
C ILE A 42 15.72 7.58 23.25
N ALA A 43 16.22 7.61 24.49
CA ALA A 43 15.46 7.15 25.65
C ALA A 43 14.21 8.01 25.89
N ASN A 44 14.35 9.34 25.85
CA ASN A 44 13.22 10.25 26.03
C ASN A 44 12.31 10.25 24.80
N ASN A 45 12.86 10.21 23.58
CA ASN A 45 12.07 10.18 22.36
C ASN A 45 11.15 8.96 22.31
N LEU A 46 11.68 7.76 22.58
CA LEU A 46 10.88 6.54 22.62
C LEU A 46 9.92 6.51 23.81
N TYR A 47 10.31 7.05 24.97
CA TYR A 47 9.40 7.19 26.10
C TYR A 47 8.19 8.09 25.76
N ARG A 48 8.41 9.22 25.08
CA ARG A 48 7.35 10.13 24.65
C ARG A 48 6.38 9.44 23.69
N ILE A 49 6.89 8.71 22.70
CA ILE A 49 6.07 7.94 21.76
C ILE A 49 5.24 6.90 22.51
N TRP A 50 5.90 6.04 23.30
CA TRP A 50 5.23 5.03 24.11
C TRP A 50 4.16 5.64 25.02
N ASN A 51 4.47 6.74 25.71
CA ASN A 51 3.56 7.34 26.67
C ASN A 51 2.30 7.86 26.00
N ARG A 52 2.45 8.61 24.90
CA ARG A 52 1.32 9.20 24.15
C ARG A 52 0.53 8.14 23.39
N MET A 53 1.18 7.11 22.86
CA MET A 53 0.48 6.01 22.20
C MET A 53 -0.30 5.17 23.22
N SER A 54 0.27 4.88 24.38
CA SER A 54 -0.41 4.06 25.39
C SER A 54 -1.56 4.79 26.08
N SER A 55 -1.54 6.13 26.15
CA SER A 55 -2.62 6.95 26.71
C SER A 55 -3.73 7.27 25.70
N GLY A 56 -3.47 7.12 24.39
CA GLY A 56 -4.37 7.61 23.33
C GLY A 56 -4.19 9.08 22.96
N SER A 57 -3.23 9.80 23.53
CA SER A 57 -2.98 11.23 23.27
C SER A 57 -1.98 11.50 22.13
N TYR A 58 -1.52 10.46 21.44
CA TYR A 58 -0.68 10.60 20.25
C TYR A 58 -1.50 11.07 19.05
N PHE A 59 -1.15 12.22 18.48
CA PHE A 59 -1.69 12.69 17.21
C PHE A 59 -0.55 12.81 16.21
N PRO A 60 -0.72 12.31 14.98
CA PRO A 60 0.32 12.38 13.97
C PRO A 60 0.57 13.84 13.59
N PRO A 61 1.85 14.27 13.49
CA PRO A 61 2.19 15.57 12.94
C PRO A 61 1.87 15.62 11.44
N PRO A 62 1.83 16.82 10.84
CA PRO A 62 1.66 16.94 9.40
C PRO A 62 2.74 16.17 8.61
N VAL A 63 2.32 15.49 7.55
CA VAL A 63 3.23 14.74 6.67
C VAL A 63 3.87 15.73 5.69
N LYS A 64 5.21 15.76 5.61
CA LYS A 64 5.94 16.67 4.72
C LYS A 64 5.80 16.23 3.27
N ARG A 65 5.19 17.04 2.41
CA ARG A 65 5.14 16.81 0.96
C ARG A 65 6.52 17.07 0.37
N VAL A 66 7.01 16.11 -0.41
CA VAL A 66 8.16 16.28 -1.29
C VAL A 66 7.81 15.77 -2.67
N GLU A 67 8.44 16.33 -3.69
CA GLU A 67 8.27 15.88 -5.06
C GLU A 67 9.53 15.12 -5.50
N ILE A 68 9.35 13.88 -5.95
CA ILE A 68 10.44 13.04 -6.44
C ILE A 68 10.27 12.88 -7.95
N PRO A 69 11.30 13.15 -8.77
CA PRO A 69 11.23 12.90 -10.20
C PRO A 69 10.97 11.42 -10.49
N LYS A 70 10.01 11.11 -11.37
CA LYS A 70 9.90 9.81 -12.02
C LYS A 70 10.79 9.79 -13.27
N GLY A 71 11.16 8.58 -13.69
CA GLY A 71 11.93 8.37 -14.93
C GLY A 71 11.21 8.84 -16.20
N ASP A 72 9.88 9.04 -16.14
CA ASP A 72 9.05 9.56 -17.24
C ASP A 72 8.94 11.11 -17.26
N GLY A 73 9.70 11.80 -16.41
CA GLY A 73 9.70 13.27 -16.29
C GLY A 73 8.55 13.85 -15.46
N ARG A 74 7.61 13.02 -14.97
CA ARG A 74 6.55 13.47 -14.05
C ARG A 74 7.05 13.49 -12.61
N MET A 75 6.47 14.31 -11.75
CA MET A 75 6.79 14.30 -10.32
C MET A 75 5.87 13.32 -9.58
N ARG A 76 6.45 12.44 -8.75
CA ARG A 76 5.73 11.64 -7.78
C ARG A 76 5.69 12.39 -6.45
N PRO A 77 4.51 12.75 -5.97
CA PRO A 77 4.42 13.27 -4.62
C PRO A 77 4.69 12.16 -3.59
N LEU A 78 5.57 12.45 -2.64
CA LEU A 78 5.80 11.61 -1.47
C LEU A 78 5.47 12.42 -0.21
N GLY A 79 4.83 11.76 0.75
CA GLY A 79 4.67 12.25 2.10
C GLY A 79 5.69 11.62 3.03
N ILE A 80 6.57 12.42 3.63
CA ILE A 80 7.57 11.96 4.59
C ILE A 80 7.07 12.25 6.02
N PRO A 81 6.68 11.23 6.79
CA PRO A 81 6.37 11.40 8.21
C PRO A 81 7.62 11.67 9.03
N THR A 82 7.45 12.22 10.23
CA THR A 82 8.58 12.39 11.17
C THR A 82 9.12 11.04 11.63
N VAL A 83 10.36 11.02 12.16
CA VAL A 83 10.94 9.78 12.70
C VAL A 83 10.04 9.18 13.77
N ALA A 84 9.51 10.01 14.68
CA ALA A 84 8.59 9.57 15.72
C ALA A 84 7.31 8.94 15.16
N ASP A 85 6.74 9.52 14.10
CA ASP A 85 5.53 9.00 13.46
C ASP A 85 5.80 7.69 12.70
N ARG A 86 6.95 7.57 12.04
CA ARG A 86 7.38 6.29 11.45
C ARG A 86 7.51 5.18 12.48
N VAL A 87 8.04 5.47 13.68
CA VAL A 87 8.11 4.50 14.79
C VAL A 87 6.70 4.12 15.25
N ALA A 88 5.80 5.09 15.42
CA ALA A 88 4.43 4.83 15.82
C ALA A 88 3.66 3.97 14.78
N GLN A 89 3.81 4.30 13.50
CA GLN A 89 3.27 3.51 12.39
C GLN A 89 3.84 2.10 12.35
N MET A 90 5.14 1.93 12.63
CA MET A 90 5.78 0.62 12.70
C MET A 90 5.22 -0.24 13.84
N VAL A 91 4.90 0.35 14.99
CA VAL A 91 4.23 -0.39 16.09
C VAL A 91 2.88 -0.95 15.64
N VAL A 92 2.08 -0.16 14.91
CA VAL A 92 0.80 -0.64 14.35
C VAL A 92 1.03 -1.67 13.25
N LYS A 93 2.00 -1.46 12.37
CA LYS A 93 2.34 -2.41 11.29
C LYS A 93 2.72 -3.78 11.88
N GLN A 94 3.61 -3.82 12.88
CA GLN A 94 4.03 -5.06 13.53
C GLN A 94 2.89 -5.80 14.24
N TYR A 95 1.84 -5.09 14.64
CA TYR A 95 0.62 -5.71 15.16
C TYR A 95 -0.29 -6.25 14.05
N LEU A 96 -0.54 -5.44 13.01
CA LEU A 96 -1.50 -5.78 11.94
C LEU A 96 -0.96 -6.81 10.95
N GLU A 97 0.29 -6.71 10.54
CA GLU A 97 0.86 -7.52 9.46
C GLU A 97 0.72 -9.04 9.72
N PRO A 98 1.04 -9.58 10.92
CA PRO A 98 0.84 -11.00 11.20
C PRO A 98 -0.63 -11.45 11.20
N LEU A 99 -1.57 -10.55 11.47
CA LEU A 99 -3.01 -10.84 11.43
C LEU A 99 -3.56 -10.85 10.00
N LEU A 100 -3.01 -10.01 9.12
CA LEU A 100 -3.48 -9.85 7.75
C LEU A 100 -2.81 -10.83 6.77
N GLU A 101 -1.54 -11.15 7.00
CA GLU A 101 -0.74 -11.97 6.08
C GLU A 101 -1.38 -13.32 5.70
N PRO A 102 -2.04 -14.08 6.61
CA PRO A 102 -2.71 -15.33 6.27
C PRO A 102 -3.91 -15.17 5.31
N TYR A 103 -4.48 -13.96 5.20
CA TYR A 103 -5.64 -13.70 4.33
C TYR A 103 -5.25 -13.25 2.94
N PHE A 104 -4.05 -12.66 2.77
CA PHE A 104 -3.63 -12.13 1.47
C PHE A 104 -3.43 -13.24 0.44
N HIS A 105 -3.90 -12.97 -0.78
CA HIS A 105 -3.84 -13.90 -1.89
C HIS A 105 -2.38 -14.30 -2.19
N PRO A 106 -2.07 -15.57 -2.49
CA PRO A 106 -0.69 -16.01 -2.72
C PRO A 106 0.02 -15.24 -3.83
N ASP A 107 -0.73 -14.77 -4.83
CA ASP A 107 -0.22 -13.95 -5.94
C ASP A 107 -0.26 -12.42 -5.71
N SER A 108 -0.40 -11.99 -4.46
CA SER A 108 -0.08 -10.62 -4.05
C SER A 108 1.36 -10.59 -3.52
N TYR A 109 2.23 -9.79 -4.13
CA TYR A 109 3.67 -9.82 -3.85
C TYR A 109 4.17 -8.52 -3.19
N GLY A 110 3.57 -7.38 -3.52
CA GLY A 110 4.08 -6.07 -3.13
C GLY A 110 4.14 -5.88 -1.61
N TYR A 111 5.28 -5.43 -1.10
CA TYR A 111 5.49 -5.05 0.31
C TYR A 111 5.13 -6.12 1.36
N ARG A 112 5.18 -7.41 0.98
CA ARG A 112 4.88 -8.54 1.88
C ARG A 112 6.15 -9.27 2.30
N PRO A 113 6.16 -9.88 3.50
CA PRO A 113 7.28 -10.70 3.94
C PRO A 113 7.48 -11.90 3.02
N ASN A 114 8.73 -12.22 2.69
CA ASN A 114 9.12 -13.36 1.85
C ASN A 114 8.51 -13.37 0.43
N LYS A 115 8.17 -12.18 -0.09
CA LYS A 115 7.71 -11.97 -1.46
C LYS A 115 8.55 -10.87 -2.10
N SER A 116 8.88 -11.04 -3.37
CA SER A 116 9.67 -10.05 -4.13
C SER A 116 9.03 -9.71 -5.47
N ALA A 117 9.44 -8.59 -6.06
CA ALA A 117 9.07 -8.23 -7.43
C ALA A 117 9.56 -9.29 -8.43
N LEU A 118 10.73 -9.88 -8.20
CA LEU A 118 11.29 -10.96 -9.04
C LEU A 118 10.42 -12.22 -9.00
N ASP A 119 9.83 -12.56 -7.86
CA ASP A 119 8.89 -13.69 -7.77
C ASP A 119 7.64 -13.42 -8.64
N ALA A 120 7.11 -12.20 -8.57
CA ALA A 120 5.95 -11.78 -9.36
C ALA A 120 6.25 -11.83 -10.86
N VAL A 121 7.36 -11.25 -11.30
CA VAL A 121 7.81 -11.27 -12.70
C VAL A 121 8.07 -12.70 -13.17
N GLY A 122 8.70 -13.52 -12.33
CA GLY A 122 8.98 -14.92 -12.64
C GLY A 122 7.72 -15.74 -12.85
N GLU A 123 6.66 -15.50 -12.07
CA GLU A 123 5.38 -16.17 -12.23
C GLU A 123 4.60 -15.63 -13.45
N ALA A 124 4.55 -14.31 -13.64
CA ALA A 124 3.95 -13.69 -14.81
C ALA A 124 4.53 -14.24 -16.11
N ARG A 125 5.86 -14.39 -16.20
CA ARG A 125 6.55 -14.98 -17.37
C ARG A 125 6.07 -16.39 -17.69
N LYS A 126 5.93 -17.26 -16.68
CA LYS A 126 5.44 -18.64 -16.89
C LYS A 126 4.01 -18.66 -17.40
N ARG A 127 3.16 -17.74 -16.91
CA ARG A 127 1.76 -17.66 -17.30
C ARG A 127 1.59 -17.06 -18.70
N CYS A 128 2.43 -16.11 -19.09
CA CYS A 128 2.47 -15.61 -20.48
C CYS A 128 2.71 -16.72 -21.51
N TRP A 129 3.36 -17.83 -21.17
CA TRP A 129 3.52 -19.00 -22.08
C TRP A 129 2.26 -19.88 -22.17
N ARG A 130 1.36 -19.80 -21.19
CA ARG A 130 0.16 -20.64 -21.11
C ARG A 130 -1.12 -19.91 -21.53
N TYR A 131 -1.10 -18.59 -21.46
CA TYR A 131 -2.24 -17.72 -21.71
C TYR A 131 -1.91 -16.74 -22.84
N ASN A 132 -2.83 -16.62 -23.79
CA ASN A 132 -2.61 -15.87 -25.03
C ASN A 132 -2.76 -14.37 -24.86
N TRP A 133 -3.42 -13.95 -23.78
CA TRP A 133 -3.79 -12.57 -23.54
C TRP A 133 -3.46 -12.17 -22.12
N VAL A 134 -2.95 -10.96 -21.98
CA VAL A 134 -2.69 -10.32 -20.70
C VAL A 134 -3.56 -9.07 -20.62
N LEU A 135 -4.19 -8.86 -19.46
CA LEU A 135 -4.75 -7.58 -19.06
C LEU A 135 -3.77 -6.96 -18.05
N ASP A 136 -3.04 -5.96 -18.52
CA ASP A 136 -2.12 -5.13 -17.76
C ASP A 136 -2.93 -4.01 -17.09
N LEU A 137 -3.00 -3.98 -15.75
CA LEU A 137 -3.85 -3.10 -14.95
C LEU A 137 -3.00 -2.03 -14.25
N ASP A 138 -3.35 -0.77 -14.48
CA ASP A 138 -2.80 0.37 -13.74
C ASP A 138 -3.96 1.17 -13.13
N VAL A 139 -3.82 1.56 -11.86
CA VAL A 139 -4.84 2.31 -11.13
C VAL A 139 -4.43 3.78 -11.04
N LYS A 140 -5.27 4.66 -11.55
CA LYS A 140 -4.98 6.09 -11.60
C LYS A 140 -4.92 6.71 -10.20
N GLY A 141 -3.72 7.12 -9.80
CA GLY A 141 -3.51 7.80 -8.52
C GLY A 141 -3.99 6.98 -7.33
N PHE A 142 -3.76 5.67 -7.34
CA PHE A 142 -4.31 4.73 -6.35
C PHE A 142 -4.21 5.23 -4.90
N PHE A 143 -2.99 5.55 -4.45
CA PHE A 143 -2.75 5.99 -3.08
C PHE A 143 -3.46 7.29 -2.72
N ASP A 144 -3.78 8.14 -3.70
CA ASP A 144 -4.50 9.40 -3.47
C ASP A 144 -6.04 9.21 -3.49
N ASN A 145 -6.52 8.05 -3.94
CA ASN A 145 -7.95 7.77 -4.14
C ASN A 145 -8.55 6.72 -3.19
N ILE A 146 -7.75 6.10 -2.31
CA ILE A 146 -8.25 5.10 -1.34
C ILE A 146 -9.34 5.70 -0.42
N SER A 147 -10.55 5.17 -0.47
CA SER A 147 -11.62 5.58 0.45
C SER A 147 -11.27 5.22 1.90
N HIS A 148 -11.22 6.22 2.77
CA HIS A 148 -10.97 6.02 4.20
C HIS A 148 -12.03 5.13 4.85
N GLU A 149 -13.30 5.31 4.48
CA GLU A 149 -14.41 4.53 5.02
C GLU A 149 -14.27 3.05 4.67
N LEU A 150 -14.07 2.73 3.39
CA LEU A 150 -13.91 1.35 2.93
C LEU A 150 -12.66 0.70 3.51
N LEU A 151 -11.54 1.44 3.59
CA LEU A 151 -10.33 0.96 4.23
C LEU A 151 -10.56 0.67 5.73
N MET A 152 -11.19 1.58 6.47
CA MET A 152 -11.47 1.36 7.88
C MET A 152 -12.42 0.17 8.11
N ARG A 153 -13.43 -0.03 7.23
CA ARG A 153 -14.27 -1.24 7.26
C ARG A 153 -13.46 -2.51 7.07
N ALA A 154 -12.48 -2.50 6.17
CA ALA A 154 -11.56 -3.63 5.98
C ALA A 154 -10.70 -3.87 7.22
N VAL A 155 -10.13 -2.82 7.84
CA VAL A 155 -9.33 -2.96 9.07
C VAL A 155 -10.16 -3.52 10.21
N VAL A 156 -11.37 -2.99 10.44
CA VAL A 156 -12.29 -3.46 11.49
C VAL A 156 -12.65 -4.93 11.34
N LYS A 157 -12.72 -5.44 10.10
CA LYS A 157 -12.98 -6.85 9.85
C LYS A 157 -11.87 -7.79 10.36
N HIS A 158 -10.64 -7.31 10.50
CA HIS A 158 -9.50 -8.12 10.93
C HIS A 158 -8.99 -7.83 12.34
N THR A 159 -9.45 -6.76 12.98
CA THR A 159 -9.05 -6.43 14.36
C THR A 159 -10.10 -5.55 15.05
N ASP A 160 -10.39 -5.87 16.30
CA ASP A 160 -11.19 -5.07 17.23
C ASP A 160 -10.32 -4.19 18.14
N CYS A 161 -8.99 -4.22 17.93
CA CYS A 161 -8.02 -3.53 18.75
C CYS A 161 -8.15 -2.01 18.63
N ARG A 162 -8.79 -1.40 19.64
CA ARG A 162 -9.20 0.01 19.66
C ARG A 162 -8.07 0.99 19.33
N TRP A 163 -6.85 0.76 19.82
CA TRP A 163 -5.74 1.69 19.59
C TRP A 163 -5.21 1.61 18.16
N VAL A 164 -5.26 0.44 17.53
CA VAL A 164 -4.90 0.28 16.12
C VAL A 164 -5.89 1.02 15.24
N LEU A 165 -7.18 0.81 15.47
CA LEU A 165 -8.25 1.50 14.74
C LEU A 165 -8.12 3.02 14.87
N LEU A 166 -7.89 3.51 16.10
CA LEU A 166 -7.69 4.92 16.39
C LEU A 166 -6.52 5.52 15.60
N TYR A 167 -5.36 4.86 15.59
CA TYR A 167 -4.18 5.42 14.93
C TYR A 167 -4.23 5.31 13.42
N VAL A 168 -4.78 4.23 12.87
CA VAL A 168 -5.02 4.14 11.42
C VAL A 168 -5.93 5.27 10.97
N GLU A 169 -7.05 5.51 11.66
CA GLU A 169 -7.95 6.61 11.32
C GLU A 169 -7.25 7.98 11.41
N ARG A 170 -6.47 8.21 12.47
CA ARG A 170 -5.72 9.47 12.63
C ARG A 170 -4.68 9.68 11.53
N TRP A 171 -3.98 8.65 11.09
CA TRP A 171 -3.00 8.78 10.00
C TRP A 171 -3.65 9.02 8.65
N LEU A 172 -4.80 8.39 8.38
CA LEU A 172 -5.56 8.64 7.15
C LEU A 172 -6.02 10.10 7.06
N LYS A 173 -6.41 10.71 8.19
CA LYS A 173 -6.85 12.11 8.29
C LYS A 173 -5.73 13.10 8.63
N ALA A 174 -4.48 12.64 8.70
CA ALA A 174 -3.36 13.50 9.08
C ALA A 174 -3.16 14.60 8.02
N PRO A 175 -2.94 15.86 8.44
CA PRO A 175 -2.73 16.94 7.50
C PRO A 175 -1.43 16.72 6.70
N ILE A 176 -1.43 17.19 5.46
CA ILE A 176 -0.27 17.17 4.57
C ILE A 176 0.26 18.60 4.49
N ALA A 177 1.52 18.78 4.86
CA ALA A 177 2.21 20.06 4.72
C ALA A 177 2.76 20.19 3.29
N MET A 178 2.19 21.13 2.53
CA MET A 178 2.59 21.43 1.16
C MET A 178 3.89 22.25 1.11
N LEU A 179 4.52 22.34 -0.06
CA LEU A 179 5.78 23.05 -0.25
C LEU A 179 5.68 24.57 0.02
N ASP A 180 4.49 25.13 -0.16
CA ASP A 180 4.16 26.54 0.12
C ASP A 180 3.85 26.81 1.60
N GLY A 181 3.92 25.79 2.46
CA GLY A 181 3.61 25.87 3.88
C GLY A 181 2.12 25.73 4.22
N SER A 182 1.23 25.60 3.23
CA SER A 182 -0.18 25.33 3.46
C SER A 182 -0.41 23.91 4.00
N LEU A 183 -1.50 23.74 4.77
CA LEU A 183 -1.93 22.44 5.27
C LEU A 183 -3.17 21.97 4.50
N VAL A 184 -3.09 20.78 3.92
CA VAL A 184 -4.21 20.11 3.25
C VAL A 184 -4.70 18.95 4.12
N TYR A 185 -6.02 18.86 4.31
CA TYR A 185 -6.64 17.76 5.06
C TYR A 185 -7.23 16.75 4.06
N PRO A 186 -6.66 15.53 3.97
CA PRO A 186 -7.13 14.55 3.00
C PRO A 186 -8.49 13.98 3.40
N GLU A 187 -9.44 13.97 2.47
CA GLU A 187 -10.72 13.26 2.60
C GLU A 187 -10.65 11.80 2.12
N LYS A 188 -9.61 11.48 1.34
CA LYS A 188 -9.32 10.15 0.80
C LYS A 188 -7.80 10.01 0.60
N GLY A 189 -7.39 8.78 0.31
CA GLY A 189 -6.00 8.39 0.10
C GLY A 189 -5.27 8.01 1.38
N THR A 190 -4.04 7.55 1.21
CA THR A 190 -3.10 7.28 2.30
C THR A 190 -1.75 7.88 1.94
N PRO A 191 -1.02 8.52 2.88
CA PRO A 191 0.26 9.15 2.56
C PRO A 191 1.25 8.16 1.95
N GLN A 192 1.72 8.44 0.74
CA GLN A 192 2.79 7.70 0.08
C GLN A 192 4.09 7.94 0.86
N GLY A 193 4.66 6.92 1.51
CA GLY A 193 5.86 7.08 2.35
C GLY A 193 5.63 6.85 3.85
N GLY A 194 4.37 6.67 4.26
CA GLY A 194 4.06 6.08 5.56
C GLY A 194 4.54 4.62 5.64
N VAL A 195 5.02 4.22 6.82
CA VAL A 195 5.47 2.84 7.10
C VAL A 195 4.30 1.86 7.06
N VAL A 196 3.13 2.26 7.53
CA VAL A 196 1.92 1.42 7.57
C VAL A 196 1.13 1.47 6.25
N SER A 197 1.31 2.53 5.46
CA SER A 197 0.56 2.77 4.21
C SER A 197 0.58 1.60 3.22
N PRO A 198 1.73 0.93 2.94
CA PRO A 198 1.73 -0.19 2.01
C PRO A 198 0.87 -1.38 2.47
N LEU A 199 0.87 -1.68 3.77
CA LEU A 199 0.05 -2.76 4.34
C LEU A 199 -1.44 -2.44 4.20
N LEU A 200 -1.83 -1.19 4.50
CA LEU A 200 -3.21 -0.73 4.35
C LEU A 200 -3.67 -0.72 2.89
N ALA A 201 -2.78 -0.32 1.98
CA ALA A 201 -3.05 -0.31 0.55
C ALA A 201 -3.26 -1.74 0.01
N ASN A 202 -2.44 -2.70 0.46
CA ASN A 202 -2.65 -4.12 0.18
C ASN A 202 -3.95 -4.65 0.76
N LEU A 203 -4.33 -4.26 1.97
CA LEU A 203 -5.60 -4.65 2.57
C LEU A 203 -6.79 -4.13 1.76
N PHE A 204 -6.70 -2.91 1.26
CA PHE A 204 -7.72 -2.33 0.40
C PHE A 204 -7.87 -3.14 -0.89
N LEU A 205 -6.77 -3.35 -1.63
CA LEU A 205 -6.79 -4.09 -2.89
C LEU A 205 -7.08 -5.58 -2.71
N HIS A 206 -6.81 -6.16 -1.53
CA HIS A 206 -7.25 -7.51 -1.21
C HIS A 206 -8.77 -7.64 -1.36
N TYR A 207 -9.55 -6.66 -0.91
CA TYR A 207 -11.01 -6.69 -1.01
C TYR A 207 -11.56 -6.14 -2.33
N VAL A 208 -10.92 -5.11 -2.87
CA VAL A 208 -11.37 -4.52 -4.14
C VAL A 208 -11.09 -5.48 -5.30
N PHE A 209 -9.91 -6.09 -5.31
CA PHE A 209 -9.39 -6.88 -6.42
C PHE A 209 -9.17 -8.36 -6.06
N ASP A 210 -8.24 -8.72 -5.16
CA ASP A 210 -7.79 -10.12 -5.02
C ASP A 210 -8.93 -11.09 -4.68
N HIS A 211 -9.70 -10.76 -3.64
CA HIS A 211 -10.81 -11.60 -3.17
C HIS A 211 -11.98 -11.59 -4.16
N TRP A 212 -12.17 -10.46 -4.87
CA TRP A 212 -13.17 -10.37 -5.92
C TRP A 212 -12.80 -11.22 -7.14
N MET A 213 -11.53 -11.20 -7.56
CA MET A 213 -10.98 -12.06 -8.61
C MET A 213 -11.12 -13.54 -8.23
N GLN A 214 -10.72 -13.90 -7.00
CA GLN A 214 -10.86 -15.26 -6.50
C GLN A 214 -12.31 -15.76 -6.53
N ARG A 215 -13.29 -14.87 -6.29
CA ARG A 215 -14.71 -15.23 -6.25
C ARG A 215 -15.37 -15.30 -7.64
N ASN A 216 -15.07 -14.34 -8.52
CA ASN A 216 -15.80 -14.16 -9.78
C ASN A 216 -15.02 -14.68 -11.00
N TYR A 217 -13.69 -14.72 -10.91
CA TYR A 217 -12.76 -15.01 -11.99
C TYR A 217 -11.67 -16.00 -11.54
N SER A 218 -12.03 -17.00 -10.73
CA SER A 218 -11.11 -17.99 -10.14
C SER A 218 -10.25 -18.77 -11.14
N HIS A 219 -10.63 -18.78 -12.42
CA HIS A 219 -9.95 -19.43 -13.53
C HIS A 219 -8.99 -18.50 -14.30
N VAL A 220 -8.99 -17.20 -13.99
CA VAL A 220 -8.07 -16.20 -14.53
C VAL A 220 -7.00 -15.95 -13.47
N PRO A 221 -5.80 -16.52 -13.62
CA PRO A 221 -4.72 -16.24 -12.69
C PRO A 221 -4.20 -14.81 -12.89
N PHE A 222 -3.64 -14.25 -11.83
CA PHE A 222 -3.07 -12.90 -11.84
C PHE A 222 -1.84 -12.81 -10.95
N GLU A 223 -0.99 -11.82 -11.16
CA GLU A 223 -0.01 -11.35 -10.18
C GLU A 223 -0.31 -9.89 -9.86
N ARG A 224 -0.14 -9.51 -8.58
CA ARG A 224 -0.27 -8.11 -8.16
C ARG A 224 0.91 -7.70 -7.30
N TYR A 225 1.49 -6.55 -7.61
CA TYR A 225 2.49 -5.88 -6.79
C TYR A 225 2.04 -4.46 -6.48
N ALA A 226 1.57 -4.26 -5.24
CA ALA A 226 0.90 -3.02 -4.85
C ALA A 226 -0.32 -2.74 -5.76
N ASP A 227 -0.33 -1.62 -6.49
CA ASP A 227 -1.36 -1.20 -7.43
C ASP A 227 -1.19 -1.71 -8.86
N ASP A 228 -0.03 -2.27 -9.18
CA ASP A 228 0.28 -2.85 -10.49
C ASP A 228 -0.16 -4.33 -10.51
N ALA A 229 -0.97 -4.73 -11.49
CA ALA A 229 -1.47 -6.09 -11.60
C ALA A 229 -1.58 -6.59 -13.04
N VAL A 230 -1.30 -7.87 -13.24
CA VAL A 230 -1.36 -8.54 -14.55
C VAL A 230 -2.31 -9.72 -14.45
N CYS A 231 -3.36 -9.76 -15.27
CA CYS A 231 -4.31 -10.88 -15.35
C CYS A 231 -4.14 -11.67 -16.65
N HIS A 232 -4.17 -13.01 -16.57
CA HIS A 232 -3.87 -13.89 -17.69
C HIS A 232 -5.13 -14.54 -18.26
N CYS A 233 -5.50 -14.15 -19.47
CA CYS A 233 -6.70 -14.58 -20.19
C CYS A 233 -6.37 -15.52 -21.36
N ARG A 234 -7.29 -16.44 -21.66
CA ARG A 234 -7.15 -17.36 -22.81
C ARG A 234 -7.55 -16.71 -24.13
N THR A 235 -8.51 -15.79 -24.10
CA THR A 235 -9.06 -15.13 -25.29
C THR A 235 -9.13 -13.61 -25.09
N GLU A 236 -9.10 -12.87 -26.20
CA GLU A 236 -9.27 -11.42 -26.19
C GLU A 236 -10.63 -11.03 -25.60
N SER A 237 -11.68 -11.79 -25.93
CA SER A 237 -13.02 -11.55 -25.41
C SER A 237 -13.09 -11.70 -23.89
N GLN A 238 -12.38 -12.67 -23.31
CA GLN A 238 -12.27 -12.81 -21.86
C GLN A 238 -11.54 -11.61 -21.25
N ALA A 239 -10.44 -11.15 -21.86
CA ALA A 239 -9.71 -9.97 -21.38
C ALA A 239 -10.58 -8.70 -21.44
N LYS A 240 -11.36 -8.52 -22.51
CA LYS A 240 -12.30 -7.38 -22.66
C LYS A 240 -13.41 -7.42 -21.63
N GLN A 241 -14.00 -8.60 -21.40
CA GLN A 241 -15.04 -8.77 -20.39
C GLN A 241 -14.50 -8.48 -18.98
N LEU A 242 -13.34 -9.05 -18.65
CA LEU A 242 -12.69 -8.83 -17.37
C LEU A 242 -12.35 -7.36 -17.14
N LYS A 243 -11.84 -6.66 -18.17
CA LYS A 243 -11.55 -5.22 -18.09
C LYS A 243 -12.83 -4.43 -17.77
N ALA A 244 -13.92 -4.69 -18.46
CA ALA A 244 -15.19 -3.99 -18.23
C ALA A 244 -15.74 -4.23 -16.81
N ASP A 245 -15.69 -5.47 -16.33
CA ASP A 245 -16.15 -5.80 -14.98
C ASP A 245 -15.25 -5.19 -13.89
N LEU A 246 -13.94 -5.14 -14.12
CA LEU A 246 -13.00 -4.48 -13.23
C LEU A 246 -13.18 -2.95 -13.23
N GLU A 247 -13.48 -2.33 -14.36
CA GLU A 247 -13.81 -0.89 -14.41
C GLU A 247 -15.02 -0.58 -13.53
N LEU A 248 -16.09 -1.38 -13.63
CA LEU A 248 -17.27 -1.23 -12.78
C LEU A 248 -16.90 -1.45 -11.30
N ARG A 249 -16.20 -2.55 -10.99
CA ARG A 249 -15.82 -2.93 -9.62
C ARG A 249 -14.94 -1.87 -8.94
N PHE A 250 -13.96 -1.34 -9.66
CA PHE A 250 -13.08 -0.29 -9.14
C PHE A 250 -13.88 1.00 -8.94
N GLY A 251 -14.78 1.34 -9.87
CA GLY A 251 -15.68 2.47 -9.75
C GLY A 251 -16.56 2.42 -8.50
N GLU A 252 -17.16 1.25 -8.19
CA GLU A 252 -17.92 1.02 -6.95
C GLU A 252 -17.10 1.29 -5.67
N CYS A 253 -15.78 1.15 -5.76
CA CYS A 253 -14.85 1.33 -4.64
C CYS A 253 -14.18 2.71 -4.66
N GLY A 254 -14.60 3.63 -5.54
CA GLY A 254 -14.05 4.98 -5.67
C GLY A 254 -12.68 5.04 -6.36
N LEU A 255 -12.30 4.00 -7.10
CA LEU A 255 -11.08 3.93 -7.90
C LEU A 255 -11.39 4.04 -9.39
N GLU A 256 -10.38 4.41 -10.18
CA GLU A 256 -10.44 4.52 -11.64
C GLU A 256 -9.26 3.75 -12.23
N LEU A 257 -9.51 2.83 -13.16
CA LEU A 257 -8.45 2.22 -13.96
C LEU A 257 -7.88 3.27 -14.92
N HIS A 258 -6.57 3.30 -15.09
CA HIS A 258 -5.92 4.30 -15.92
C HIS A 258 -6.23 4.01 -17.40
N PRO A 259 -6.88 4.93 -18.13
CA PRO A 259 -7.41 4.65 -19.47
C PRO A 259 -6.33 4.31 -20.50
N GLU A 260 -5.17 4.97 -20.42
CA GLU A 260 -4.07 4.77 -21.37
C GLU A 260 -3.07 3.68 -20.96
N LYS A 261 -2.94 3.41 -19.66
CA LYS A 261 -1.96 2.46 -19.13
C LYS A 261 -2.54 1.07 -18.97
N THR A 262 -3.85 0.97 -18.70
CA THR A 262 -4.55 -0.31 -18.66
C THR A 262 -4.69 -0.84 -20.08
N LYS A 263 -4.06 -1.97 -20.38
CA LYS A 263 -3.95 -2.50 -21.75
C LYS A 263 -4.31 -3.97 -21.84
N ILE A 264 -4.91 -4.35 -22.96
CA ILE A 264 -5.05 -5.75 -23.35
C ILE A 264 -3.93 -6.06 -24.34
N VAL A 265 -3.14 -7.07 -24.02
CA VAL A 265 -1.87 -7.37 -24.66
C VAL A 265 -1.89 -8.81 -25.16
N TYR A 266 -1.51 -9.02 -26.41
CA TYR A 266 -1.36 -10.36 -26.95
C TYR A 266 0.04 -10.90 -26.64
N CYS A 267 0.11 -12.07 -25.99
CA CYS A 267 1.36 -12.76 -25.73
C CYS A 267 1.81 -13.51 -26.99
N LYS A 268 2.53 -12.82 -27.88
CA LYS A 268 3.09 -13.41 -29.09
C LYS A 268 4.28 -14.30 -28.75
N ASP A 269 4.37 -15.47 -29.38
CA ASP A 269 5.55 -16.36 -29.33
C ASP A 269 5.72 -17.13 -30.65
N GLU A 270 6.61 -18.14 -30.65
CA GLU A 270 6.92 -18.94 -31.84
C GLU A 270 5.69 -19.71 -32.38
N ASP A 271 4.77 -20.12 -31.53
CA ASP A 271 3.54 -20.86 -31.89
C ASP A 271 2.35 -19.91 -32.10
N ARG A 272 2.35 -18.77 -31.41
CA ARG A 272 1.29 -17.76 -31.40
C ARG A 272 1.68 -16.59 -32.30
N LYS A 273 1.46 -16.76 -33.61
CA LYS A 273 1.89 -15.79 -34.64
C LYS A 273 0.87 -14.70 -34.98
N GLY A 274 -0.17 -14.53 -34.17
CA GLY A 274 -1.16 -13.47 -34.34
C GLY A 274 -0.51 -12.08 -34.46
N ASP A 275 -1.13 -11.19 -35.23
CA ASP A 275 -0.69 -9.81 -35.37
C ASP A 275 -1.73 -8.90 -34.72
N TYR A 276 -1.32 -8.25 -33.62
CA TYR A 276 -2.19 -7.43 -32.80
C TYR A 276 -1.49 -6.11 -32.47
N PRO A 277 -2.23 -5.01 -32.23
CA PRO A 277 -1.63 -3.70 -32.03
C PRO A 277 -0.72 -3.59 -30.80
N VAL A 278 -1.01 -4.38 -29.76
CA VAL A 278 -0.24 -4.38 -28.49
C VAL A 278 0.21 -5.80 -28.19
N MET A 279 1.52 -6.02 -28.24
CA MET A 279 2.15 -7.34 -28.05
C MET A 279 3.23 -7.34 -26.96
N GLN A 280 3.42 -6.20 -26.29
CA GLN A 280 4.42 -6.00 -25.26
C GLN A 280 3.80 -5.20 -24.11
N PHE A 281 4.24 -5.50 -22.91
CA PHE A 281 3.92 -4.79 -21.69
C PHE A 281 5.13 -4.81 -20.77
N ASP A 282 5.14 -3.91 -19.80
CA ASP A 282 6.18 -3.78 -18.79
C ASP A 282 5.53 -4.06 -17.43
N PHE A 283 6.11 -4.99 -16.67
CA PHE A 283 5.62 -5.34 -15.34
C PHE A 283 6.80 -5.32 -14.37
N LEU A 284 6.82 -4.29 -13.52
CA LEU A 284 7.85 -4.04 -12.50
C LEU A 284 9.28 -3.79 -13.03
N GLY A 285 9.43 -3.41 -14.30
CA GLY A 285 10.69 -2.95 -14.92
C GLY A 285 11.27 -3.90 -15.95
#